data_AF-A0A2V9N9Y1-F1
#
_entry.id   AF-A0A2V9N9Y1-F1
#
_cell.length_a   1.000
_cell.length_b   1.000
_cell.length_c   1.000
_cell.angle_alpha   90.00
_cell.angle_beta   90.00
_cell.angle_gamma   90.00
#
_symmetry.space_group_name_H-M   'P 1'
#
loop_
_entity.id
_entity.type
_entity.pdbx_description
1 polymer ?
#
loop_
_entity_poly.entity_id
_entity_poly.type
_entity_poly.pdbx_seq_one_letter_code
_entity_poly.pdbx_strand_id
1 'polypeptide(L)'
;MSKSTQKKLALYLAAMLFLNCCLLWRTRHLITQGLPDFTIFYTAGQILRQHNGMRLYDDRLQENTQASFSPRGTELRGSLLPYNHPPFEALLFVPLARFSYATAYLLWLAINLFLLSALPFLLRPQLPGLRNLPLFLWMLAGLSFFPIFASLIKGQDSVLLLFLYSLAFAALRRNQPRLAGVCVAFGLFKYNL
;
A
#
# COMPACT_ATOMS: atom_id res chain seq x y z
N MET A 1 -16.95 26.64 -2.31
CA MET A 1 -15.53 27.02 -2.53
C MET A 1 -15.43 27.80 -3.83
N SER A 2 -14.74 28.95 -3.88
CA SER A 2 -14.65 29.75 -5.11
C SER A 2 -13.79 29.06 -6.17
N LYS A 3 -14.03 29.34 -7.47
CA LYS A 3 -13.20 28.84 -8.58
C LYS A 3 -11.74 29.28 -8.45
N SER A 4 -11.48 30.48 -7.91
CA SER A 4 -10.13 30.99 -7.65
C SER A 4 -9.41 30.17 -6.57
N THR A 5 -10.10 29.87 -5.47
CA THR A 5 -9.57 29.02 -4.38
C THR A 5 -9.26 27.60 -4.88
N GLN A 6 -10.13 27.02 -5.71
CA GLN A 6 -9.91 25.70 -6.33
C GLN A 6 -8.65 25.66 -7.20
N LYS A 7 -8.41 26.69 -8.02
CA LYS A 7 -7.21 26.78 -8.86
C LYS A 7 -5.93 26.90 -8.02
N LYS A 8 -5.93 27.74 -6.99
CA LYS A 8 -4.79 27.89 -6.08
C LYS A 8 -4.47 26.58 -5.36
N LEU A 9 -5.51 25.89 -4.87
CA LEU A 9 -5.36 24.58 -4.23
C LEU A 9 -4.83 23.52 -5.21
N ALA A 10 -5.36 23.47 -6.43
CA ALA A 10 -4.89 22.54 -7.45
C ALA A 10 -3.41 22.77 -7.76
N LEU A 11 -2.97 24.02 -7.91
CA LEU A 11 -1.58 24.36 -8.18
C LEU A 11 -0.66 23.93 -7.04
N TYR A 12 -1.05 24.20 -5.79
CA TYR A 12 -0.30 23.78 -4.60
C TYR A 12 -0.14 22.25 -4.55
N LEU A 13 -1.23 21.51 -4.72
CA LEU A 13 -1.21 20.05 -4.72
C LEU A 13 -0.39 19.50 -5.90
N ALA A 14 -0.50 20.10 -7.09
CA ALA A 14 0.29 19.71 -8.25
C ALA A 14 1.79 19.92 -8.01
N ALA A 15 2.18 21.04 -7.39
CA ALA A 15 3.57 21.29 -7.01
C ALA A 15 4.09 20.26 -5.99
N MET A 16 3.28 19.89 -5.00
CA MET A 16 3.62 18.82 -4.06
C MET A 16 3.78 17.46 -4.75
N LEU A 17 2.85 17.11 -5.65
CA LEU A 17 2.95 15.87 -6.42
C LEU A 17 4.21 15.86 -7.30
N PHE A 18 4.56 17.00 -7.89
CA PHE A 18 5.79 17.12 -8.67
C PHE A 18 7.04 16.87 -7.82
N LEU A 19 7.13 17.48 -6.62
CA LEU A 19 8.25 17.24 -5.70
C LEU A 19 8.34 15.76 -5.28
N ASN A 20 7.20 15.15 -5.00
CA ASN A 20 7.08 13.72 -4.71
C ASN A 20 7.62 12.87 -5.89
N CYS A 21 7.19 13.16 -7.12
CA CYS A 21 7.69 12.49 -8.33
C CYS A 21 9.20 12.68 -8.54
N CYS A 22 9.75 13.87 -8.27
CA CYS A 22 11.20 14.11 -8.30
C CYS A 22 11.93 13.24 -7.27
N LEU A 23 11.38 13.08 -6.06
CA LEU A 23 11.93 12.20 -5.04
C LEU A 23 11.92 10.73 -5.49
N LEU A 24 10.78 10.26 -6.03
CA LEU A 24 10.67 8.92 -6.61
C LEU A 24 11.70 8.70 -7.71
N TRP A 25 11.83 9.64 -8.63
CA TRP A 25 12.82 9.55 -9.71
C TRP A 25 14.22 9.42 -9.13
N ARG A 26 14.57 10.20 -8.11
CA ARG A 26 15.87 10.13 -7.44
C ARG A 26 16.10 8.77 -6.76
N THR A 27 15.08 8.19 -6.13
CA THR A 27 15.19 6.94 -5.35
C THR A 27 14.86 5.67 -6.14
N ARG A 28 14.44 5.78 -7.41
CA ARG A 28 14.00 4.63 -8.24
C ARG A 28 14.99 3.48 -8.32
N HIS A 29 16.29 3.78 -8.33
CA HIS A 29 17.34 2.77 -8.39
C HIS A 29 17.44 1.92 -7.11
N LEU A 30 17.03 2.48 -5.97
CA LEU A 30 16.96 1.75 -4.70
C LEU A 30 15.75 0.80 -4.69
N ILE A 31 14.64 1.21 -5.31
CA ILE A 31 13.40 0.42 -5.40
C ILE A 31 13.65 -0.89 -6.17
N THR A 32 14.30 -0.79 -7.33
CA THR A 32 14.62 -1.95 -8.17
C THR A 32 15.63 -2.90 -7.52
N GLN A 33 16.39 -2.43 -6.54
CA GLN A 33 17.32 -3.25 -5.77
C GLN A 33 16.64 -4.05 -4.65
N GLY A 34 15.35 -3.85 -4.38
CA GLY A 34 14.62 -4.55 -3.30
C GLY A 34 14.86 -3.96 -1.90
N LEU A 35 15.18 -2.67 -1.86
CA LEU A 35 15.21 -1.91 -0.61
C LEU A 35 13.83 -1.60 0.00
N PRO A 36 12.72 -1.45 -0.76
CA PRO A 36 11.39 -1.15 -0.21
C PRO A 36 10.86 -2.20 0.75
N ASP A 37 9.97 -1.76 1.63
CA ASP A 37 9.29 -2.61 2.61
C ASP A 37 8.46 -3.72 1.95
N PHE A 38 8.03 -3.56 0.70
CA PHE A 38 7.36 -4.60 -0.10
C PHE A 38 8.10 -5.94 -0.11
N THR A 39 9.42 -5.91 0.06
CA THR A 39 10.27 -7.08 0.19
C THR A 39 9.78 -8.05 1.26
N ILE A 40 9.28 -7.58 2.40
CA ILE A 40 8.80 -8.47 3.47
C ILE A 40 7.59 -9.30 3.01
N PHE A 41 6.66 -8.65 2.30
CA PHE A 41 5.43 -9.28 1.82
C PHE A 41 5.71 -10.26 0.68
N TYR A 42 6.61 -9.89 -0.23
CA TYR A 42 7.03 -10.76 -1.31
C TYR A 42 7.77 -12.00 -0.79
N THR A 43 8.65 -11.84 0.21
CA THR A 43 9.33 -12.96 0.89
C THR A 43 8.31 -13.91 1.51
N ALA A 44 7.34 -13.41 2.26
CA ALA A 44 6.28 -14.22 2.84
C ALA A 44 5.47 -14.98 1.78
N GLY A 45 5.07 -14.30 0.69
CA GLY A 45 4.39 -14.93 -0.44
C GLY A 45 5.22 -16.03 -1.11
N GLN A 46 6.54 -15.84 -1.24
CA GLN A 46 7.46 -16.84 -1.78
C GLN A 46 7.57 -18.08 -0.89
N ILE A 47 7.72 -17.89 0.43
CA ILE A 47 7.81 -18.99 1.40
C ILE A 47 6.54 -19.85 1.37
N LEU A 48 5.36 -19.21 1.36
CA LEU A 48 4.08 -19.91 1.27
C LEU A 48 3.94 -20.66 -0.06
N ARG A 49 4.37 -20.06 -1.18
CA ARG A 49 4.36 -20.69 -2.51
C ARG A 49 5.25 -21.93 -2.57
N GLN A 50 6.34 -21.95 -1.82
CA GLN A 50 7.25 -23.09 -1.70
C GLN A 50 6.79 -24.14 -0.67
N HIS A 51 5.54 -24.07 -0.21
CA HIS A 51 4.96 -24.96 0.80
C HIS A 51 5.68 -24.94 2.16
N ASN A 52 6.46 -23.89 2.44
CA ASN A 52 7.22 -23.72 3.69
C ASN A 52 6.50 -22.83 4.72
N GLY A 53 5.17 -22.72 4.66
CA GLY A 53 4.38 -21.82 5.50
C GLY A 53 4.55 -22.03 7.02
N MET A 54 4.86 -23.26 7.46
CA MET A 54 5.15 -23.56 8.87
C MET A 54 6.44 -22.90 9.39
N ARG A 55 7.33 -22.51 8.48
CA ARG A 55 8.61 -21.85 8.76
C ARG A 55 8.59 -20.39 8.34
N LEU A 56 7.40 -19.79 8.20
CA LEU A 56 7.25 -18.41 7.73
C LEU A 56 8.11 -17.41 8.52
N TYR A 57 8.26 -17.61 9.82
CA TYR A 57 9.02 -16.74 10.73
C TYR A 57 10.45 -17.25 11.03
N ASP A 58 10.98 -18.19 10.24
CA ASP A 58 12.38 -18.63 10.34
C ASP A 58 13.29 -17.60 9.65
N ASP A 59 14.08 -16.88 10.44
CA ASP A 59 14.95 -15.80 9.95
C ASP A 59 15.92 -16.26 8.85
N ARG A 60 16.49 -17.46 8.99
CA ARG A 60 17.43 -17.99 7.98
C ARG A 60 16.72 -18.31 6.68
N LEU A 61 15.50 -18.85 6.75
CA LEU A 61 14.70 -19.10 5.56
C LEU A 61 14.31 -17.78 4.87
N GLN A 62 13.89 -16.76 5.63
CA GLN A 62 13.56 -15.46 5.08
C GLN A 62 14.78 -14.79 4.43
N GLU A 63 15.95 -14.85 5.07
CA GLU A 63 17.18 -14.25 4.56
C GLU A 63 17.62 -14.91 3.25
N ASN A 64 17.64 -16.25 3.21
CA ASN A 64 17.94 -17.01 2.00
C ASN A 64 16.95 -16.70 0.87
N THR A 65 15.67 -16.59 1.22
CA THR A 65 14.62 -16.25 0.25
C THR A 65 14.84 -14.83 -0.29
N GLN A 66 15.11 -13.84 0.57
CA GLN A 66 15.42 -12.47 0.15
C GLN A 66 16.65 -12.38 -0.74
N ALA A 67 17.75 -13.04 -0.35
CA ALA A 67 18.98 -13.07 -1.11
C ALA A 67 18.78 -13.65 -2.51
N SER A 68 17.85 -14.59 -2.69
CA SER A 68 17.57 -15.22 -4.00
C SER A 68 17.00 -14.26 -5.05
N PHE A 69 16.23 -13.24 -4.64
CA PHE A 69 15.57 -12.30 -5.57
C PHE A 69 16.04 -10.85 -5.43
N SER A 70 16.74 -10.51 -4.34
CA SER A 70 17.25 -9.18 -4.03
C SER A 70 18.66 -9.25 -3.42
N PRO A 71 19.65 -9.88 -4.10
CA PRO A 71 20.99 -10.05 -3.52
C PRO A 71 21.65 -8.71 -3.18
N ARG A 72 21.53 -7.73 -4.08
CA ARG A 72 22.07 -6.37 -3.88
C ARG A 72 21.31 -5.58 -2.81
N GLY A 73 20.01 -5.83 -2.62
CA GLY A 73 19.21 -5.20 -1.57
C GLY A 73 19.58 -5.73 -0.19
N THR A 74 19.80 -7.04 -0.08
CA THR A 74 20.33 -7.67 1.14
C THR A 74 21.73 -7.15 1.48
N GLU A 75 22.62 -7.05 0.50
CA GLU A 75 23.97 -6.50 0.68
C GLU A 75 23.95 -5.04 1.19
N LEU A 76 23.18 -4.16 0.52
CA LEU A 76 23.10 -2.75 0.89
C LEU A 76 22.45 -2.52 2.26
N ARG A 77 21.52 -3.39 2.65
CA ARG A 77 20.86 -3.30 3.96
C ARG A 77 21.73 -3.88 5.07
N GLY A 78 22.56 -4.87 4.76
CA GLY A 78 23.42 -5.57 5.72
C GLY A 78 22.66 -6.45 6.72
N SER A 79 21.35 -6.58 6.58
CA SER A 79 20.50 -7.37 7.49
C SER A 79 19.19 -7.83 6.85
N LEU A 80 18.59 -8.85 7.46
CA LEU A 80 17.25 -9.35 7.14
C LEU A 80 16.19 -8.25 7.34
N LEU A 81 15.18 -8.24 6.46
CA LEU A 81 13.95 -7.47 6.66
C LEU A 81 12.85 -8.45 7.07
N PRO A 82 12.63 -8.69 8.37
CA PRO A 82 11.77 -9.77 8.81
C PRO A 82 10.31 -9.48 8.48
N TYR A 83 9.60 -10.51 7.99
CA TYR A 83 8.15 -10.49 7.92
C TYR A 83 7.56 -10.47 9.33
N ASN A 84 6.95 -9.36 9.69
CA ASN A 84 6.45 -9.05 11.05
C ASN A 84 4.92 -8.87 11.10
N HIS A 85 4.20 -9.49 10.15
CA HIS A 85 2.75 -9.42 10.06
C HIS A 85 2.09 -10.79 10.35
N PRO A 86 0.78 -10.83 10.66
CA PRO A 86 0.06 -12.08 10.89
C PRO A 86 0.03 -12.99 9.64
N PRO A 87 0.06 -14.32 9.83
CA PRO A 87 0.31 -15.26 8.73
C PRO A 87 -0.79 -15.28 7.67
N PHE A 88 -2.02 -14.91 8.03
CA PHE A 88 -3.13 -14.86 7.07
C PHE A 88 -2.95 -13.77 6.01
N GLU A 89 -2.20 -12.69 6.32
CA GLU A 89 -1.94 -11.63 5.34
C GLU A 89 -0.99 -12.12 4.24
N ALA A 90 -0.02 -12.98 4.57
CA ALA A 90 0.91 -13.55 3.59
C ALA A 90 0.20 -14.25 2.41
N LEU A 91 -0.99 -14.80 2.64
CA LEU A 91 -1.81 -15.44 1.60
C LEU A 91 -2.19 -14.46 0.48
N LEU A 92 -2.37 -13.17 0.78
CA LEU A 92 -2.66 -12.12 -0.20
C LEU A 92 -1.54 -11.98 -1.23
N PHE A 93 -0.30 -12.23 -0.83
CA PHE A 93 0.90 -12.03 -1.64
C PHE A 93 1.34 -13.28 -2.42
N VAL A 94 0.78 -14.46 -2.13
CA VAL A 94 1.02 -15.70 -2.89
C VAL A 94 0.77 -15.56 -4.39
N PRO A 95 -0.35 -14.99 -4.89
CA PRO A 95 -0.55 -14.81 -6.33
C PRO A 95 0.47 -13.85 -6.95
N LEU A 96 0.89 -12.81 -6.21
CA LEU A 96 1.91 -11.86 -6.68
C LEU A 96 3.30 -12.51 -6.73
N ALA A 97 3.62 -13.39 -5.78
CA ALA A 97 4.86 -14.14 -5.74
C ALA A 97 5.05 -15.12 -6.92
N ARG A 98 4.01 -15.33 -7.76
CA ARG A 98 4.15 -16.09 -9.01
C ARG A 98 4.98 -15.35 -10.07
N PHE A 99 5.04 -14.03 -9.98
CA PHE A 99 5.78 -13.18 -10.91
C PHE A 99 7.18 -12.85 -10.37
N SER A 100 8.01 -12.20 -11.20
CA SER A 100 9.29 -11.63 -10.73
C SER A 100 9.04 -10.54 -9.68
N TYR A 101 10.03 -10.25 -8.83
CA TYR A 101 9.92 -9.22 -7.79
C TYR A 101 9.48 -7.86 -8.36
N ALA A 102 10.07 -7.43 -9.47
CA ALA A 102 9.74 -6.16 -10.12
C ALA A 102 8.28 -6.13 -10.62
N THR A 103 7.84 -7.21 -11.26
CA THR A 103 6.45 -7.33 -11.73
C THR A 103 5.47 -7.38 -10.56
N ALA A 104 5.76 -8.15 -9.52
CA ALA A 104 4.95 -8.24 -8.31
C ALA A 104 4.81 -6.88 -7.61
N TYR A 105 5.90 -6.12 -7.52
CA TYR A 105 5.90 -4.76 -6.98
C TYR A 105 5.01 -3.82 -7.81
N LEU A 106 5.12 -3.85 -9.15
CA LEU A 106 4.29 -3.02 -10.02
C LEU A 106 2.80 -3.38 -9.94
N LEU A 107 2.47 -4.67 -9.84
CA LEU A 107 1.10 -5.15 -9.62
C LEU A 107 0.57 -4.66 -8.27
N TRP A 108 1.36 -4.76 -7.21
CA TRP A 108 0.99 -4.26 -5.89
C TRP A 108 0.80 -2.74 -5.87
N LEU A 109 1.68 -2.00 -6.54
CA LEU A 109 1.53 -0.56 -6.72
C LEU A 109 0.22 -0.23 -7.46
N ALA A 110 -0.10 -0.97 -8.53
CA ALA A 110 -1.34 -0.79 -9.28
C ALA A 110 -2.58 -1.07 -8.40
N ILE A 111 -2.55 -2.12 -7.57
CA ILE A 111 -3.61 -2.41 -6.59
C ILE A 111 -3.78 -1.24 -5.62
N ASN A 112 -2.70 -0.74 -5.01
CA ASN A 112 -2.79 0.39 -4.09
C ASN A 112 -3.32 1.67 -4.75
N LEU A 113 -2.91 1.97 -5.98
CA LEU A 113 -3.44 3.10 -6.75
C LEU A 113 -4.92 2.94 -7.05
N PHE A 114 -5.36 1.73 -7.41
CA PHE A 114 -6.77 1.42 -7.61
C PHE A 114 -7.57 1.65 -6.33
N LEU A 115 -7.15 1.08 -5.20
CA LEU A 115 -7.80 1.25 -3.90
C LEU A 115 -7.89 2.72 -3.49
N LEU A 116 -6.79 3.47 -3.66
CA LEU A 116 -6.74 4.91 -3.38
C LEU A 116 -7.72 5.69 -4.27
N SER A 117 -7.81 5.36 -5.56
CA SER A 117 -8.74 5.99 -6.50
C SER A 117 -10.21 5.65 -6.24
N ALA A 118 -10.48 4.51 -5.60
CA ALA A 118 -11.82 4.07 -5.22
C ALA A 118 -12.38 4.78 -3.98
N LEU A 119 -11.51 5.27 -3.08
CA LEU A 119 -11.90 5.99 -1.85
C LEU A 119 -12.86 7.17 -2.08
N PRO A 120 -12.64 8.08 -3.05
CA PRO A 120 -13.60 9.12 -3.37
C PRO A 120 -15.01 8.61 -3.64
N PHE A 121 -15.14 7.57 -4.46
CA PHE A 121 -16.45 7.03 -4.83
C PHE A 121 -17.17 6.39 -3.64
N LEU A 122 -16.40 5.78 -2.74
CA LEU A 122 -16.91 5.16 -1.53
C LEU A 122 -17.36 6.18 -0.47
N LEU A 123 -16.56 7.23 -0.25
CA LEU A 123 -16.74 8.16 0.87
C LEU A 123 -17.62 9.37 0.53
N ARG A 124 -17.65 9.83 -0.73
CA ARG A 124 -18.45 11.00 -1.15
C ARG A 124 -19.94 10.91 -0.79
N PRO A 125 -20.62 9.77 -0.98
CA PRO A 125 -22.04 9.67 -0.60
C PRO A 125 -22.26 9.80 0.92
N GLN A 126 -21.23 9.50 1.73
CA GLN A 126 -21.33 9.46 3.18
C GLN A 126 -20.89 10.76 3.86
N LEU A 127 -20.18 11.64 3.13
CA LEU A 127 -19.59 12.87 3.64
C LEU A 127 -20.14 14.09 2.88
N PRO A 128 -21.24 14.72 3.38
CA PRO A 128 -21.91 15.83 2.70
C PRO A 128 -20.97 17.00 2.39
N GLY A 129 -20.06 17.33 3.30
CA GLY A 129 -19.09 18.42 3.13
C GLY A 129 -18.09 18.20 1.99
N LEU A 130 -17.91 16.94 1.57
CA LEU A 130 -16.95 16.54 0.55
C LEU A 130 -17.60 16.22 -0.79
N ARG A 131 -18.93 16.10 -0.82
CA ARG A 131 -19.73 15.80 -2.02
C ARG A 131 -19.56 16.85 -3.12
N ASN A 132 -19.38 18.11 -2.74
CA ASN A 132 -19.27 19.25 -3.67
C ASN A 132 -17.83 19.51 -4.15
N LEU A 133 -16.84 18.77 -3.65
CA LEU A 133 -15.46 18.89 -4.13
C LEU A 133 -15.31 18.12 -5.46
N PRO A 134 -14.66 18.72 -6.48
CA PRO A 134 -14.42 18.03 -7.75
C PRO A 134 -13.51 16.80 -7.54
N LEU A 135 -13.78 15.73 -8.29
CA LEU A 135 -13.10 14.43 -8.14
C LEU A 135 -11.59 14.53 -8.30
N PHE A 136 -11.14 15.32 -9.28
CA PHE A 136 -9.72 15.49 -9.52
C PHE A 136 -8.98 16.10 -8.31
N LEU A 137 -9.59 17.04 -7.56
CA LEU A 137 -8.95 17.64 -6.38
C LEU A 137 -8.78 16.62 -5.26
N TRP A 138 -9.74 15.71 -5.11
CA TRP A 138 -9.65 14.61 -4.15
C TRP A 138 -8.52 13.64 -4.49
N MET A 139 -8.46 13.21 -5.75
CA MET A 139 -7.39 12.31 -6.22
C MET A 139 -6.03 12.98 -6.12
N LEU A 140 -5.93 14.24 -6.53
CA LEU A 140 -4.70 15.02 -6.43
C LEU A 140 -4.28 15.19 -4.97
N ALA A 141 -5.21 15.52 -4.06
CA ALA A 141 -4.91 15.64 -2.64
C ALA A 141 -4.37 14.33 -2.05
N GLY A 142 -4.96 13.18 -2.40
CA GLY A 142 -4.49 11.87 -1.96
C GLY A 142 -3.07 11.55 -2.44
N LEU A 143 -2.77 11.78 -3.72
CA LEU A 143 -1.46 11.50 -4.30
C LEU A 143 -0.37 12.51 -3.88
N SER A 144 -0.76 13.76 -3.64
CA SER A 144 0.15 14.82 -3.20
C SER A 144 0.52 14.70 -1.71
N PHE A 145 -0.32 14.03 -0.91
CA PHE A 145 -0.06 13.86 0.51
C PHE A 145 1.14 12.92 0.72
N PHE A 146 2.24 13.48 1.24
CA PHE A 146 3.52 12.80 1.32
C PHE A 146 3.47 11.42 2.01
N PRO A 147 2.74 11.20 3.12
CA PRO A 147 2.63 9.87 3.73
C PRO A 147 2.02 8.81 2.81
N ILE A 148 0.98 9.14 2.03
CA ILE A 148 0.39 8.22 1.05
C ILE A 148 1.41 7.94 -0.05
N PHE A 149 2.07 8.97 -0.56
CA PHE A 149 3.09 8.82 -1.59
C PHE A 149 4.26 7.93 -1.13
N ALA A 150 4.77 8.16 0.08
CA ALA A 150 5.83 7.35 0.67
C ALA A 150 5.37 5.89 0.87
N SER A 151 4.12 5.67 1.30
CA SER A 151 3.51 4.34 1.43
C SER A 151 3.49 3.60 0.08
N LEU A 152 3.12 4.28 -1.00
CA LEU A 152 3.10 3.71 -2.36
C LEU A 152 4.52 3.29 -2.81
N ILE A 153 5.51 4.15 -2.60
CA ILE A 153 6.91 3.86 -2.96
C ILE A 153 7.45 2.68 -2.18
N LYS A 154 7.22 2.66 -0.87
CA LYS A 154 7.67 1.57 -0.01
C LYS A 154 6.92 0.26 -0.29
N GLY A 155 5.76 0.32 -0.97
CA GLY A 155 4.87 -0.81 -1.22
C GLY A 155 4.20 -1.32 0.05
N GLN A 156 3.88 -0.40 0.96
CA GLN A 156 3.21 -0.66 2.23
C GLN A 156 1.72 -1.03 2.02
N ASP A 157 1.19 -1.79 2.95
CA ASP A 157 -0.20 -2.26 3.06
C ASP A 157 -1.17 -1.22 3.67
N SER A 158 -0.67 -0.07 4.12
CA SER A 158 -1.46 0.98 4.78
C SER A 158 -2.63 1.49 3.92
N VAL A 159 -2.49 1.51 2.60
CA VAL A 159 -3.56 1.93 1.68
C VAL A 159 -4.69 0.89 1.64
N LEU A 160 -4.35 -0.40 1.71
CA LEU A 160 -5.34 -1.47 1.87
C LEU A 160 -6.09 -1.33 3.19
N LEU A 161 -5.39 -1.07 4.29
CA LEU A 161 -6.03 -0.84 5.59
C LEU A 161 -6.98 0.36 5.55
N LEU A 162 -6.53 1.48 4.99
CA LEU A 162 -7.36 2.68 4.81
C LEU A 162 -8.63 2.38 4.01
N PHE A 163 -8.51 1.57 2.96
CA PHE A 163 -9.66 1.16 2.14
C PHE A 163 -10.64 0.28 2.93
N LEU A 164 -10.15 -0.71 3.68
CA LEU A 164 -10.98 -1.58 4.52
C LEU A 164 -11.72 -0.80 5.61
N TYR A 165 -11.06 0.14 6.28
CA TYR A 165 -11.72 1.01 7.27
C TYR A 165 -12.70 1.99 6.63
N SER A 166 -12.41 2.49 5.44
CA SER A 166 -13.36 3.31 4.69
C SER A 166 -14.61 2.51 4.29
N LEU A 167 -14.44 1.24 3.92
CA LEU A 167 -15.55 0.31 3.66
C LEU A 167 -16.35 0.04 4.93
N ALA A 168 -15.68 -0.23 6.05
CA ALA A 168 -16.33 -0.44 7.32
C ALA A 168 -17.15 0.79 7.75
N PHE A 169 -16.58 1.99 7.63
CA PHE A 169 -17.28 3.24 7.88
C PHE A 169 -18.51 3.40 6.98
N ALA A 170 -18.37 3.18 5.67
CA ALA A 170 -19.49 3.27 4.74
C ALA A 170 -20.58 2.24 5.04
N ALA A 171 -20.22 1.03 5.45
CA ALA A 171 -21.16 -0.02 5.86
C ALA A 171 -21.90 0.36 7.14
N LEU A 172 -21.22 0.91 8.15
CA LEU A 172 -21.84 1.42 9.37
C LEU A 172 -22.84 2.55 9.08
N ARG A 173 -22.48 3.49 8.20
CA ARG A 173 -23.37 4.58 7.75
C ARG A 173 -24.63 4.07 7.03
N ARG A 174 -24.59 2.85 6.48
CA ARG A 174 -25.70 2.17 5.82
C ARG A 174 -26.43 1.16 6.73
N ASN A 175 -26.15 1.17 8.04
CA ASN A 175 -26.68 0.21 9.02
C ASN A 175 -26.38 -1.27 8.67
N GLN A 176 -25.19 -1.56 8.14
CA GLN A 176 -24.74 -2.91 7.79
C GLN A 176 -23.58 -3.36 8.71
N PRO A 177 -23.84 -3.65 9.99
CA PRO A 177 -22.79 -3.94 10.98
C PRO A 177 -22.02 -5.22 10.67
N ARG A 178 -22.65 -6.22 10.03
CA ARG A 178 -22.00 -7.47 9.63
C ARG A 178 -20.86 -7.21 8.64
N LEU A 179 -21.11 -6.42 7.58
CA LEU A 179 -20.07 -6.08 6.61
C LEU A 179 -18.98 -5.23 7.23
N ALA A 180 -19.34 -4.29 8.10
CA ALA A 180 -18.34 -3.51 8.84
C ALA A 180 -17.41 -4.39 9.67
N GLY A 181 -17.97 -5.36 10.41
CA GLY A 181 -17.19 -6.33 11.18
C GLY A 181 -16.25 -7.16 10.31
N VAL A 182 -16.72 -7.66 9.16
CA VAL A 182 -15.88 -8.40 8.21
C VAL A 182 -14.73 -7.53 7.69
N CYS A 183 -15.00 -6.28 7.29
CA CYS A 183 -13.95 -5.37 6.82
C CYS A 183 -12.90 -5.06 7.90
N VAL A 184 -13.32 -4.84 9.15
CA VAL A 184 -12.42 -4.61 10.27
C VAL A 184 -11.62 -5.86 10.60
N ALA A 185 -12.24 -7.05 10.58
CA ALA A 185 -11.55 -8.31 10.81
C ALA A 185 -10.45 -8.56 9.76
N PHE A 186 -10.73 -8.28 8.48
CA PHE A 186 -9.69 -8.31 7.45
C PHE A 186 -8.59 -7.27 7.67
N GLY A 187 -8.88 -6.14 8.33
CA GLY A 187 -7.88 -5.11 8.68
C GLY A 187 -6.94 -5.49 9.83
N LEU A 188 -7.19 -6.60 10.54
CA LEU A 188 -6.37 -7.04 11.67
C LEU A 188 -4.94 -7.46 11.30
N PHE A 189 -4.60 -7.49 10.01
CA PHE A 189 -3.21 -7.75 9.58
C PHE A 189 -2.25 -6.69 10.10
N LYS A 190 -2.75 -5.47 10.38
CA LYS A 190 -1.96 -4.38 10.96
C LYS A 190 -2.45 -4.08 12.37
N TYR A 191 -2.03 -4.94 13.31
CA TYR A 191 -2.43 -4.88 14.71
C TYR A 191 -1.67 -3.82 15.52
N ASN A 192 -0.50 -3.38 15.02
CA ASN A 192 0.25 -2.25 15.57
C ASN A 192 -0.32 -0.95 14.98
N LEU A 193 -1.27 -0.32 15.70
CA LEU A 193 -1.68 1.07 15.44
C LEU A 193 -0.74 2.04 16.14
#